data_AF-A0A959KGQ4-F1
#
_entry.id   AF-A0A959KGQ4-F1
#
_cell.length_a   1.000
_cell.length_b   1.000
_cell.length_c   1.000
_cell.angle_alpha   90.00
_cell.angle_beta   90.00
_cell.angle_gamma   90.00
#
_symmetry.space_group_name_H-M   'P 1'
#
loop_
_entity.id
_entity.type
_entity.pdbx_description
1 polymer ?
#
loop_
_entity_poly.entity_id
_entity_poly.type
_entity_poly.pdbx_seq_one_letter_code
_entity_poly.pdbx_strand_id
1 'polypeptide(L)'
;MKKILVLITLFLVSLGSYAQEKKIWNETKEEKESRLAWWTNDRFGMFIHWGTYSLAGRHEWVKKRERIDDETYQKYFDNFNPDLYNPRE
;
A
#
# COMPACT_ATOMS: atom_id res chain seq x y z
N MET A 1 -32.17 36.20 -9.53
CA MET A 1 -32.01 34.77 -9.13
C MET A 1 -30.94 34.04 -9.94
N LYS A 2 -30.97 34.03 -11.28
CA LYS A 2 -29.96 33.32 -12.11
C LYS A 2 -28.50 33.74 -11.87
N LYS A 3 -28.24 35.05 -11.67
CA LYS A 3 -26.89 35.58 -11.36
C LYS A 3 -26.33 35.10 -10.01
N ILE A 4 -27.19 34.97 -9.00
CA ILE A 4 -26.83 34.46 -7.67
C ILE A 4 -26.51 32.96 -7.77
N LEU A 5 -27.31 32.21 -8.53
CA LEU A 5 -27.06 30.78 -8.75
C LEU A 5 -25.70 30.54 -9.43
N VAL A 6 -25.35 31.33 -10.44
CA VAL A 6 -24.04 31.24 -11.12
C VAL A 6 -22.88 31.54 -10.18
N LEU A 7 -23.00 32.55 -9.32
CA LEU A 7 -21.96 32.88 -8.33
C LEU A 7 -21.80 31.78 -7.28
N ILE A 8 -22.89 31.16 -6.83
CA ILE A 8 -22.84 30.02 -5.89
C ILE A 8 -22.16 28.81 -6.57
N THR A 9 -22.49 28.51 -7.82
CA THR A 9 -21.84 27.41 -8.55
C THR A 9 -20.35 27.67 -8.78
N LEU A 10 -19.95 28.89 -9.15
CA LEU A 10 -18.54 29.28 -9.27
C LEU A 10 -17.79 29.16 -7.94
N PHE A 11 -18.44 29.56 -6.84
CA PHE A 11 -17.88 29.42 -5.50
C PHE A 11 -17.70 27.94 -5.11
N LEU A 12 -18.71 27.10 -5.35
CA LEU A 12 -18.64 25.66 -5.07
C LEU A 12 -17.57 24.94 -5.90
N VAL A 13 -17.36 25.32 -7.16
CA VAL A 13 -16.28 24.77 -8.00
C VAL A 13 -14.90 25.19 -7.48
N SER A 14 -14.75 26.42 -6.98
CA SER A 14 -13.48 26.90 -6.41
C SER A 14 -13.08 26.16 -5.13
N LEU A 15 -14.04 25.69 -4.32
CA LEU A 15 -13.77 24.91 -3.10
C LEU A 15 -13.14 23.54 -3.41
N GLY A 16 -13.51 22.91 -4.54
CA GLY A 16 -12.96 21.62 -4.93
C GLY A 16 -11.46 21.63 -5.27
N SER A 17 -10.95 22.76 -5.77
CA SER A 17 -9.52 22.90 -6.13
C SER A 17 -8.58 23.01 -4.93
N TYR A 18 -9.06 23.57 -3.81
CA TYR A 18 -8.27 23.68 -2.57
C TYR A 18 -8.27 22.37 -1.75
N ALA A 19 -9.14 21.42 -2.09
CA ALA A 19 -9.26 20.13 -1.41
C ALA A 19 -8.35 19.03 -1.97
N GLN A 20 -7.47 19.36 -2.93
CA GLN A 20 -6.52 18.37 -3.46
C GLN A 20 -5.46 18.04 -2.41
N GLU A 21 -5.40 16.78 -1.98
CA GLU A 21 -4.33 16.28 -1.14
C GLU A 21 -2.97 16.52 -1.82
N LYS A 22 -2.03 17.08 -1.05
CA LYS A 22 -0.66 17.33 -1.50
C LYS A 22 -0.02 15.97 -1.79
N LYS A 23 0.43 15.74 -3.02
CA LYS A 23 1.14 14.51 -3.39
C LYS A 23 2.38 14.35 -2.50
N ILE A 24 2.63 13.14 -2.00
CA ILE A 24 3.75 12.81 -1.10
C ILE A 24 5.13 13.23 -1.65
N TRP A 25 5.29 13.29 -2.97
CA TRP A 25 6.54 13.68 -3.65
C TRP A 25 6.75 15.22 -3.73
N ASN A 26 5.77 16.02 -3.32
CA ASN A 26 5.79 17.49 -3.38
C ASN A 26 5.80 18.14 -1.98
N GLU A 27 6.27 17.43 -0.96
CA GLU A 27 6.37 17.93 0.41
C GLU A 27 7.61 18.82 0.63
N THR A 28 7.53 19.73 1.60
CA THR A 28 8.71 20.44 2.10
C THR A 28 9.55 19.51 2.99
N LYS A 29 10.75 19.96 3.33
CA LYS A 29 11.63 19.22 4.24
C LYS A 29 10.99 19.02 5.61
N GLU A 30 10.36 20.06 6.14
CA GLU A 30 9.72 20.07 7.46
C GLU A 30 8.50 19.15 7.50
N GLU A 31 7.71 19.13 6.43
CA GLU A 31 6.58 18.22 6.27
C GLU A 31 7.06 16.74 6.25
N LYS A 32 8.13 16.46 5.51
CA LYS A 32 8.76 15.13 5.47
C LYS A 32 9.26 14.68 6.84
N GLU A 33 9.98 15.57 7.54
CA GLU A 33 10.51 15.30 8.87
C GLU A 33 9.40 15.01 9.87
N SER A 34 8.32 15.80 9.84
CA SER A 34 7.13 15.58 10.67
C SER A 34 6.47 14.22 10.37
N ARG A 35 6.27 13.90 9.08
CA ARG A 35 5.65 12.63 8.64
C ARG A 35 6.48 11.38 9.01
N LEU A 36 7.80 11.49 8.96
CA LEU A 36 8.72 10.40 9.28
C LEU A 36 9.20 10.42 10.75
N ALA A 37 8.70 11.35 11.57
CA ALA A 37 9.12 11.49 12.96
C ALA A 37 8.86 10.21 13.76
N TRP A 38 7.65 9.65 13.67
CA TRP A 38 7.30 8.40 14.36
C TRP A 38 8.18 7.23 13.88
N TRP A 39 8.39 7.08 12.57
CA TRP A 39 9.20 6.01 11.99
C TRP A 39 10.66 6.11 12.43
N THR A 40 11.18 7.33 12.47
CA THR A 40 12.54 7.61 12.95
C THR A 40 12.64 7.35 14.45
N ASN A 41 11.60 7.65 15.23
CA ASN A 41 11.56 7.45 16.67
C ASN A 41 11.47 5.98 17.07
N ASP A 42 10.65 5.19 16.38
CA ASP A 42 10.29 3.84 16.82
C ASP A 42 11.39 2.80 16.57
N ARG A 43 12.27 3.05 15.58
CA ARG A 43 13.54 2.33 15.27
C ARG A 43 13.46 0.84 14.96
N PHE A 44 12.48 0.12 15.50
CA PHE A 44 12.32 -1.32 15.42
C PHE A 44 10.96 -1.63 14.79
N GLY A 45 10.95 -2.61 13.91
CA GLY A 45 9.74 -3.03 13.19
C GLY A 45 9.84 -4.50 12.80
N MET A 46 8.69 -5.06 12.47
CA MET A 46 8.57 -6.44 12.02
C MET A 46 8.40 -6.45 10.50
N PHE A 47 9.22 -7.26 9.81
CA PHE A 47 9.09 -7.48 8.37
C PHE A 47 8.65 -8.92 8.11
N ILE A 48 7.49 -9.11 7.49
CA ILE A 48 6.90 -10.44 7.27
C ILE A 48 6.98 -10.78 5.77
N HIS A 49 7.68 -11.86 5.45
CA HIS A 49 7.65 -12.48 4.12
C HIS A 49 6.72 -13.69 4.15
N TRP A 50 5.51 -13.51 3.63
CA TRP A 50 4.52 -14.58 3.53
C TRP A 50 3.79 -14.59 2.18
N GLY A 51 3.46 -15.80 1.68
CA GLY A 51 2.75 -15.98 0.43
C GLY A 51 2.80 -17.43 -0.05
N THR A 52 2.43 -17.68 -1.32
CA THR A 52 2.41 -19.05 -1.89
C THR A 52 3.77 -19.75 -1.84
N TYR A 53 4.87 -18.99 -1.89
CA TYR A 53 6.23 -19.52 -1.74
C TYR A 53 6.49 -20.15 -0.36
N SER A 54 5.68 -19.83 0.67
CA SER A 54 5.80 -20.44 1.99
C SER A 54 5.52 -21.95 1.95
N LEU A 55 4.64 -22.43 1.04
CA LEU A 55 4.43 -23.87 0.85
C LEU A 55 5.63 -24.57 0.20
N ALA A 56 6.41 -23.84 -0.59
CA ALA A 56 7.63 -24.38 -1.19
C ALA A 56 8.76 -24.56 -0.16
N GLY A 57 8.71 -23.85 0.97
CA GLY A 57 9.62 -23.98 2.11
C GLY A 57 11.07 -23.53 1.86
N ARG A 58 11.34 -22.80 0.76
CA ARG A 58 12.71 -22.53 0.31
C ARG A 58 12.89 -21.18 -0.39
N HIS A 59 12.44 -20.11 0.28
CA HIS A 59 12.62 -18.69 -0.11
C HIS A 59 11.62 -18.19 -1.17
N GLU A 60 11.28 -16.90 -1.13
CA GLU A 60 10.37 -16.26 -2.09
C GLU A 60 10.86 -16.27 -3.54
N TRP A 61 12.17 -16.44 -3.76
CA TRP A 61 12.77 -16.54 -5.10
C TRP A 61 12.76 -17.94 -5.70
N VAL A 62 12.14 -18.94 -5.05
CA VAL A 62 12.14 -20.34 -5.49
C VAL A 62 11.72 -20.51 -6.95
N LYS A 63 10.66 -19.82 -7.39
CA LYS A 63 10.18 -19.86 -8.78
C LYS A 63 11.26 -19.43 -9.77
N LYS A 64 11.98 -18.35 -9.45
CA LYS A 64 13.04 -17.81 -10.30
C LYS A 64 14.31 -18.66 -10.25
N ARG A 65 14.77 -19.06 -9.06
CA ARG A 65 16.03 -19.80 -8.86
C ARG A 65 15.98 -21.18 -9.50
N GLU A 66 14.83 -21.83 -9.43
CA GLU A 66 14.63 -23.18 -9.99
C GLU A 66 13.98 -23.17 -11.37
N ARG A 67 13.68 -21.98 -11.91
CA ARG A 67 13.03 -21.79 -13.22
C ARG A 67 11.73 -22.59 -13.33
N ILE A 68 10.93 -22.57 -12.26
CA ILE A 68 9.63 -23.24 -12.20
C ILE A 68 8.67 -22.48 -13.12
N ASP A 69 8.09 -23.19 -14.09
CA ASP A 69 7.00 -22.68 -14.93
C ASP A 69 5.72 -22.39 -14.13
N ASP A 70 4.76 -21.74 -14.79
CA ASP A 70 3.54 -21.30 -14.12
C ASP A 70 2.66 -22.49 -13.73
N GLU A 71 2.55 -23.49 -14.61
CA GLU A 71 1.76 -24.70 -14.42
C GLU A 71 2.26 -25.51 -13.21
N THR A 72 3.57 -25.67 -13.07
CA THR A 72 4.20 -26.37 -11.95
C THR A 72 4.10 -25.58 -10.65
N TYR A 73 4.16 -24.25 -10.72
CA TYR A 73 4.02 -23.38 -9.55
C TYR A 73 2.56 -23.28 -9.05
N GLN A 74 1.59 -23.48 -9.95
CA GLN A 74 0.14 -23.38 -9.69
C GLN A 74 -0.31 -24.20 -8.47
N LYS A 75 0.30 -25.36 -8.23
CA LYS A 75 0.00 -26.18 -7.04
C LYS A 75 0.12 -25.40 -5.72
N TYR A 76 1.03 -24.43 -5.61
CA TYR A 76 1.18 -23.64 -4.40
C TYR A 76 0.06 -22.62 -4.23
N PHE A 77 -0.55 -22.17 -5.33
CA PHE A 77 -1.75 -21.33 -5.30
C PHE A 77 -2.97 -22.16 -4.92
N ASP A 78 -3.18 -23.29 -5.60
CA ASP A 78 -4.36 -24.15 -5.41
C ASP A 78 -4.46 -24.71 -3.98
N ASN A 79 -3.32 -24.91 -3.33
CA ASN A 79 -3.24 -25.43 -1.96
C ASN A 79 -2.98 -24.33 -0.90
N PHE A 80 -2.99 -23.05 -1.26
CA PHE A 80 -2.77 -21.96 -0.30
C PHE A 80 -4.00 -21.77 0.60
N ASN A 81 -4.03 -22.47 1.73
CA ASN A 81 -5.08 -22.35 2.74
C ASN A 81 -4.48 -22.21 4.14
N PRO A 82 -4.17 -20.99 4.59
CA PRO A 82 -3.62 -20.76 5.93
C PRO A 82 -4.72 -20.74 6.99
N ASP A 83 -5.24 -21.91 7.30
CA ASP A 83 -6.36 -22.15 8.22
C ASP A 83 -6.12 -21.72 9.67
N LEU A 84 -4.85 -21.60 10.09
CA LEU A 84 -4.44 -21.10 11.41
C LEU A 84 -3.99 -19.64 11.43
N TYR A 85 -4.19 -18.87 10.36
CA TYR A 85 -3.77 -17.47 10.33
C TYR A 85 -4.61 -16.58 11.26
N ASN A 86 -3.98 -16.06 12.31
CA ASN A 86 -4.53 -15.04 13.21
C ASN A 86 -3.51 -13.90 13.40
N PRO A 87 -3.63 -12.76 12.71
CA PRO A 87 -2.64 -11.67 12.81
C PRO A 87 -2.67 -10.88 14.13
N ARG A 88 -3.57 -11.23 15.06
CA ARG A 88 -3.61 -10.64 16.41
C ARG A 88 -2.72 -11.40 17.41
N GLU A 89 -2.40 -12.65 17.11
CA GLU A 89 -1.48 -13.50 17.88
C GLU A 89 -0.06 -13.41 17.30
#